data_AF-A0A951MF81-F1
#
_entry.id   AF-A0A951MF81-F1
#
_cell.length_a   1.000
_cell.length_b   1.000
_cell.length_c   1.000
_cell.angle_alpha   90.00
_cell.angle_beta   90.00
_cell.angle_gamma   90.00
#
_symmetry.space_group_name_H-M   'P 1'
#
loop_
_entity.id
_entity.type
_entity.pdbx_description
1 polymer ?
#
loop_
_entity_poly.entity_id
_entity_poly.type
_entity_poly.pdbx_seq_one_letter_code
_entity_poly.pdbx_strand_id
1 'polypeptide(L)' 'MFATIEIDRVNLTIMGVKFSDLKTLESTANALGSNMFEGFRPTPKGVEIIRDYVIGKISLGELVKFAEEKAYV' A
#
# COMPACT_ATOMS: atom_id res chain seq x y z
N MET A 1 -19.80 0.87 -7.47
CA MET A 1 -19.68 0.14 -6.19
C MET A 1 -18.27 0.40 -5.68
N PHE A 2 -18.11 1.07 -4.55
CA PHE A 2 -16.78 1.35 -4.01
C PHE A 2 -16.17 0.04 -3.51
N ALA A 3 -14.95 -0.28 -3.92
CA ALA A 3 -14.20 -1.37 -3.33
C ALA A 3 -13.70 -0.91 -1.96
N THR A 4 -14.17 -1.54 -0.89
CA THR A 4 -13.71 -1.25 0.47
C THR A 4 -12.48 -2.08 0.79
N ILE A 5 -11.48 -1.47 1.44
CA ILE A 5 -10.33 -2.16 2.01
C ILE A 5 -10.35 -2.03 3.53
N GLU A 6 -9.80 -3.02 4.22
CA GLU A 6 -9.68 -3.00 5.67
C GLU A 6 -8.53 -2.08 6.09
N ILE A 7 -8.82 -1.15 7.01
CA ILE A 7 -7.83 -0.27 7.64
C ILE A 7 -8.09 -0.30 9.15
N ASP A 8 -7.10 -0.78 9.90
CA ASP A 8 -7.13 -0.79 11.36
C ASP A 8 -6.13 0.24 11.90
N ARG A 9 -6.64 1.34 12.48
CA ARG A 9 -5.81 2.40 13.07
C ARG A 9 -5.30 2.06 14.46
N VAL A 10 -5.92 1.09 15.15
CA VAL A 10 -5.48 0.62 16.46
C VAL A 10 -4.30 -0.33 16.29
N ASN A 11 -4.43 -1.30 15.40
CA ASN A 11 -3.36 -2.25 15.07
C ASN A 11 -2.43 -1.74 13.97
N LEU A 12 -2.62 -0.54 13.44
CA LEU A 12 -1.80 0.06 12.40
C LEU A 12 -1.63 -0.87 11.17
N THR A 13 -2.74 -1.36 10.61
CA THR A 13 -2.71 -2.20 9.42
C THR A 13 -3.57 -1.68 8.26
N ILE A 14 -3.16 -1.99 7.04
CA ILE A 14 -3.99 -1.88 5.83
C ILE A 14 -3.98 -3.26 5.17
N MET A 15 -5.15 -3.88 5.02
CA MET A 15 -5.28 -5.25 4.47
C MET A 15 -4.34 -6.27 5.15
N GLY A 16 -4.17 -6.17 6.47
CA GLY A 16 -3.26 -7.02 7.27
C GLY A 16 -1.78 -6.61 7.23
N VAL A 17 -1.38 -5.67 6.37
CA VAL A 17 0.00 -5.16 6.29
C VAL A 17 0.25 -4.16 7.42
N LYS A 18 1.19 -4.47 8.31
CA LYS A 18 1.56 -3.62 9.47
C LYS A 18 2.37 -2.40 9.08
N PHE A 19 2.07 -1.27 9.69
CA PHE A 19 2.78 0.01 9.60
C PHE A 19 3.46 0.34 10.94
N SER A 20 4.56 1.09 10.88
CA SER A 20 5.33 1.54 12.05
C SER A 20 4.59 2.59 12.88
N ASP A 21 3.81 3.44 12.23
CA ASP A 21 3.17 4.59 12.83
C ASP A 21 1.91 5.00 12.05
N LEU A 22 1.05 5.76 12.73
CA LEU A 22 -0.22 6.23 12.18
C LEU A 22 -0.04 7.16 10.98
N LYS A 23 1.01 8.00 10.98
CA LYS A 23 1.25 8.96 9.90
C LYS A 23 1.54 8.25 8.57
N THR A 24 2.40 7.23 8.60
CA THR A 24 2.74 6.42 7.41
C THR A 24 1.53 5.63 6.93
N LEU A 25 0.72 5.09 7.85
CA LEU A 25 -0.53 4.41 7.53
C LEU A 25 -1.52 5.35 6.83
N GLU A 26 -1.82 6.51 7.42
CA GLU A 26 -2.79 7.45 6.88
C GLU A 26 -2.34 8.05 5.55
N SER A 27 -1.05 8.37 5.41
CA SER A 27 -0.49 8.82 4.13
C SER A 27 -0.63 7.76 3.04
N THR A 28 -0.38 6.49 3.36
CA THR A 28 -0.51 5.37 2.41
C THR A 28 -1.98 5.11 2.07
N ALA A 29 -2.87 5.11 3.06
CA ALA A 29 -4.31 4.96 2.86
C ALA A 29 -4.90 6.06 1.94
N ASN A 30 -4.46 7.31 2.11
CA ASN A 30 -4.90 8.42 1.25
C ASN A 30 -4.43 8.23 -0.21
N ALA A 31 -3.17 7.85 -0.42
CA ALA A 31 -2.65 7.57 -1.75
C ALA A 31 -3.38 6.40 -2.42
N LEU A 32 -3.64 5.31 -1.67
CA LEU A 32 -4.44 4.19 -2.15
C LEU A 32 -5.86 4.62 -2.50
N GLY A 33 -6.52 5.41 -1.66
CA GLY A 33 -7.86 5.92 -1.90
C GLY A 33 -7.98 6.71 -3.20
N SER A 34 -7.02 7.59 -3.50
CA SER A 34 -6.98 8.34 -4.77
C SER A 34 -6.87 7.41 -5.98
N ASN A 35 -5.97 6.42 -5.93
CA ASN A 35 -5.79 5.47 -7.03
C ASN A 35 -6.98 4.51 -7.17
N MET A 36 -7.60 4.12 -6.05
CA MET A 36 -8.80 3.27 -6.05
C MET A 36 -9.99 3.98 -6.70
N PHE A 37 -10.08 5.31 -6.56
CA PHE A 37 -11.08 6.11 -7.27
C PHE A 37 -10.93 6.01 -8.80
N GLU A 38 -9.70 5.82 -9.29
CA GLU A 38 -9.37 5.61 -10.70
C GLU A 38 -9.47 4.14 -11.15
N GLY A 39 -9.89 3.24 -10.26
CA GLY A 39 -10.09 1.82 -10.55
C GLY A 39 -8.94 0.90 -10.15
N PHE A 40 -7.90 1.42 -9.47
CA PHE A 40 -6.86 0.58 -8.89
C PHE A 40 -7.45 -0.34 -7.81
N ARG A 41 -7.00 -1.59 -7.80
CA ARG A 41 -7.39 -2.57 -6.78
C ARG A 41 -6.15 -3.05 -6.05
N PRO A 42 -5.88 -2.55 -4.84
CA PRO A 42 -4.72 -2.99 -4.08
C PRO A 42 -4.86 -4.45 -3.66
N THR A 43 -3.73 -5.12 -3.52
CA THR A 43 -3.58 -6.42 -2.88
C THR A 43 -2.77 -6.24 -1.59
N PRO A 44 -2.82 -7.20 -0.64
CA PRO A 44 -1.94 -7.15 0.53
C PRO A 44 -0.46 -7.05 0.14
N LYS A 45 -0.04 -7.77 -0.91
CA LYS A 45 1.35 -7.73 -1.38
C LYS A 45 1.73 -6.38 -2.00
N GLY A 46 0.83 -5.78 -2.79
CA GLY A 46 1.01 -4.43 -3.33
C GLY A 46 1.11 -3.38 -2.23
N VAL A 47 0.26 -3.47 -1.19
CA VAL A 47 0.34 -2.57 -0.03
C VAL A 47 1.68 -2.72 0.71
N GLU A 48 2.18 -3.95 0.86
CA GLU A 48 3.50 -4.21 1.46
C GLU A 48 4.63 -3.54 0.67
N ILE A 49 4.63 -3.69 -0.66
CA ILE A 49 5.63 -3.09 -1.56
C ILE A 49 5.57 -1.56 -1.48
N ILE A 50 4.36 -0.97 -1.53
CA ILE A 50 4.18 0.48 -1.43
C ILE A 50 4.67 1.00 -0.08
N ARG A 51 4.32 0.33 1.02
CA ARG A 51 4.80 0.68 2.37
C ARG A 51 6.32 0.66 2.41
N ASP A 52 6.94 -0.42 1.93
CA ASP A 52 8.39 -0.59 1.96
C ASP A 52 9.12 0.49 1.15
N TYR A 53 8.51 0.93 0.04
CA TYR A 53 9.02 2.08 -0.73
C TYR A 53 8.87 3.40 0.05
N VAL A 54 7.70 3.66 0.62
CA VAL A 54 7.42 4.90 1.38
C VAL A 54 8.35 5.08 2.56
N ILE A 55 8.71 4.00 3.27
CA ILE A 55 9.64 4.05 4.40
C ILE A 55 11.12 3.98 3.99
N GLY A 56 11.42 3.92 2.69
CA GLY A 56 12.78 3.85 2.16
C GLY A 56 13.47 2.49 2.35
N LYS A 57 12.73 1.41 2.62
CA LYS A 57 13.26 0.05 2.72
C LYS A 57 13.60 -0.54 1.35
N ILE A 58 12.87 -0.15 0.30
CA ILE A 58 13.21 -0.44 -1.09
C ILE A 58 13.34 0.85 -1.88
N SER A 59 14.22 0.85 -2.87
CA SER A 59 14.46 1.95 -3.79
C SER A 59 13.37 2.07 -4.86
N LEU A 60 13.34 3.21 -5.57
CA LEU A 60 12.47 3.38 -6.74
C LEU A 60 12.77 2.33 -7.83
N GLY A 61 14.04 1.97 -8.03
CA GLY A 61 14.42 0.94 -9.00
C GLY A 61 13.84 -0.43 -8.66
N GLU A 62 13.85 -0.81 -7.38
CA GLU A 62 13.23 -2.05 -6.90
C GLU A 62 11.70 -2.00 -7.02
N LEU A 63 11.08 -0.86 -6.71
CA LEU A 63 9.63 -0.66 -6.91
C LEU A 63 9.24 -0.88 -8.37
N VAL A 64 9.98 -0.27 -9.32
CA VAL A 64 9.75 -0.42 -10.76
C VAL A 64 9.91 -1.89 -11.16
N LYS A 65 10.97 -2.55 -10.71
CA LYS A 65 11.20 -3.97 -10.99
C LYS A 65 10.03 -4.85 -10.50
N PHE A 66 9.54 -4.64 -9.28
CA PHE A 66 8.38 -5.38 -8.77
C PHE A 66 7.10 -5.13 -9.59
N ALA A 67 6.93 -3.93 -10.14
CA ALA A 67 5.81 -3.62 -11.02
C ALA A 67 5.94 -4.34 -12.37
N GLU A 68 7.13 -4.36 -12.98
CA GLU A 68 7.41 -5.08 -14.24
C GLU A 68 7.19 -6.58 -14.09
N GLU A 69 7.65 -7.17 -12.98
CA GLU A 69 7.50 -8.59 -12.66
C GLU A 69 6.08 -8.96 -12.20
N LYS A 70 5.20 -7.98 -11.99
CA LYS A 70 3.87 -8.15 -11.37
C LYS A 70 3.94 -8.89 -10.03
N ALA A 71 4.97 -8.60 -9.23
CA ALA A 71 5.19 -9.23 -7.93
C ALA A 71 4.17 -8.80 -6.85
N TYR A 72 3.23 -7.92 -7.22
CA TYR A 72 2.16 -7.41 -6.38
C TYR A 72 0.85 -8.22 -6.49
N VAL A 73 0.76 -9.25 -7.33
CA VAL A 73 -0.48 -10.00 -7.58
C VAL A 73 -0.68 -11.11 -6.56
#